data_AF-A0A919V533-F1
#
_entry.id   AF-A0A919V533-F1
#
_cell.length_a   1.000
_cell.length_b   1.000
_cell.length_c   1.000
_cell.angle_alpha   90.00
_cell.angle_beta   90.00
_cell.angle_gamma   90.00
#
_symmetry.space_group_name_H-M   'P 1'
#
loop_
_entity.id
_entity.type
_entity.pdbx_description
1 polymer ?
#
loop_
_entity_poly.entity_id
_entity_poly.type
_entity_poly.pdbx_seq_one_letter_code
_entity_poly.pdbx_strand_id
1 'polypeptide(L)'
;MVRSAARRRAGVCILSRMNELTVRSTDQSDASTTYLSRVRLLLDAVPSAVLCRRTAAHTWGLRGQVMRGAATSWPIEVATNTDPGIAGCAVSPSVRPVGDITLHREFLVTTLDRTALDCARWLPRLEAVAILDQALRRGVHPDALRRRASLIYGAPGGRRVREMLALTDPRAGSPRESWVRVIVLDARLPRPTSQFTIPLSGGRTARLDLAWEDFKVAAEYDGHTRHTSDRDRFADERRRYELRELGWHVVPVRADVIPAHTAEFLTDIVNALLERGWHPSQEEMTRILAHIRTLRRPFLRR
;
A
#
# COMPACT_ATOMS: atom_id res chain seq x y z
N MET A 1 28.26 8.14 56.62
CA MET A 1 29.24 8.02 55.51
C MET A 1 28.97 6.69 54.82
N VAL A 2 28.90 6.72 53.47
CA VAL A 2 28.77 5.61 52.51
C VAL A 2 27.37 5.05 52.19
N ARG A 3 27.13 4.98 50.88
CA ARG A 3 25.91 4.74 50.09
C ARG A 3 25.87 3.31 49.51
N SER A 4 24.72 2.91 48.94
CA SER A 4 24.59 2.10 47.69
C SER A 4 24.99 0.61 47.81
N ALA A 5 24.50 -0.38 47.03
CA ALA A 5 23.89 -0.38 45.72
C ALA A 5 23.05 -1.66 45.48
N ALA A 6 22.17 -1.55 44.49
CA ALA A 6 21.21 -2.53 44.04
C ALA A 6 21.80 -3.77 43.32
N ARG A 7 20.98 -4.83 43.37
CA ARG A 7 21.04 -6.11 42.65
C ARG A 7 21.27 -5.91 41.14
N ARG A 8 22.14 -6.73 40.52
CA ARG A 8 22.14 -7.00 39.08
C ARG A 8 22.09 -8.51 38.83
N ARG A 9 21.06 -8.95 38.10
CA ARG A 9 20.94 -10.28 37.51
C ARG A 9 21.83 -10.37 36.28
N ALA A 10 22.50 -11.52 36.15
CA ALA A 10 23.23 -11.92 34.96
C ALA A 10 22.25 -12.23 33.82
N GLY A 11 22.43 -11.57 32.68
CA GLY A 11 21.82 -11.90 31.40
C GLY A 11 22.91 -11.78 30.34
N VAL A 12 23.54 -12.91 30.02
CA VAL A 12 24.65 -12.99 29.07
C VAL A 12 24.10 -12.99 27.64
N CYS A 13 24.20 -11.82 27.02
CA CYS A 13 24.69 -11.54 25.66
C CYS A 13 24.55 -12.64 24.57
N ILE A 14 23.52 -12.53 23.71
CA ILE A 14 23.47 -13.11 22.35
C ILE A 14 23.16 -11.99 21.33
N LEU A 15 23.87 -10.86 21.41
CA LEU A 15 23.60 -9.68 20.54
C LEU A 15 24.86 -9.07 19.91
N SER A 16 25.91 -9.87 19.70
CA SER A 16 27.13 -9.38 19.03
C SER A 16 27.57 -10.36 17.95
N ARG A 17 26.98 -10.23 16.76
CA ARG A 17 27.54 -10.65 15.44
C ARG A 17 26.53 -10.40 14.31
N MET A 18 26.03 -9.17 14.14
CA MET A 18 25.25 -8.80 12.94
C MET A 18 25.45 -7.33 12.58
N ASN A 19 26.70 -6.90 12.42
CA ASN A 19 26.92 -5.64 11.75
C ASN A 19 28.21 -5.70 10.94
N GLU A 20 28.05 -5.99 9.65
CA GLU A 20 28.82 -5.34 8.58
C GLU A 20 28.31 -5.83 7.21
N LEU A 21 28.36 -4.90 6.25
CA LEU A 21 28.24 -5.03 4.79
C LEU A 21 26.94 -4.52 4.11
N THR A 22 27.08 -3.26 3.68
CA THR A 22 26.93 -2.76 2.30
C THR A 22 25.57 -2.90 1.58
N VAL A 23 25.03 -1.73 1.25
CA VAL A 23 23.91 -1.44 0.35
C VAL A 23 24.07 -2.22 -0.97
N ARG A 24 23.35 -3.32 -1.10
CA ARG A 24 22.88 -3.90 -2.37
C ARG A 24 21.40 -4.23 -2.17
N SER A 25 20.61 -4.07 -3.24
CA SER A 25 19.18 -4.38 -3.27
C SER A 25 18.93 -5.74 -2.61
N THR A 26 18.47 -5.74 -1.36
CA THR A 26 18.02 -6.95 -0.69
C THR A 26 16.74 -7.35 -1.39
N ASP A 27 16.76 -8.54 -1.99
CA ASP A 27 15.59 -9.11 -2.64
C ASP A 27 14.44 -9.10 -1.63
N GLN A 28 13.31 -8.52 -2.02
CA GLN A 28 12.12 -8.41 -1.17
C GLN A 28 11.65 -9.81 -0.71
N SER A 29 12.01 -10.86 -1.46
CA SER A 29 11.81 -12.26 -1.11
C SER A 29 12.56 -12.64 0.19
N ASP A 30 13.86 -12.38 0.28
CA ASP A 30 14.72 -12.68 1.43
C ASP A 30 14.31 -11.90 2.68
N ALA A 31 13.95 -10.63 2.50
CA ALA A 31 13.41 -9.80 3.58
C ALA A 31 12.10 -10.37 4.15
N SER A 32 11.21 -10.85 3.28
CA SER A 32 9.94 -11.45 3.69
C SER A 32 10.14 -12.78 4.43
N THR A 33 11.05 -13.62 3.93
CA THR A 33 11.44 -14.88 4.60
C THR A 33 11.99 -14.60 6.00
N THR A 34 12.93 -13.65 6.12
CA THR A 34 13.52 -13.25 7.41
C THR A 34 12.44 -12.74 8.38
N TYR A 35 11.49 -11.95 7.90
CA TYR A 35 10.39 -11.44 8.71
C TYR A 35 9.49 -12.55 9.24
N LEU A 36 9.07 -13.49 8.39
CA LEU A 36 8.23 -14.62 8.78
C LEU A 36 8.92 -15.58 9.76
N SER A 37 10.24 -15.78 9.64
CA SER A 37 11.01 -16.54 10.63
C SER A 37 10.94 -15.91 12.02
N ARG A 38 11.03 -14.58 12.13
CA ARG A 38 10.86 -13.87 13.41
C ARG A 38 9.44 -14.00 13.97
N VAL A 39 8.43 -13.99 13.09
CA VAL A 39 7.03 -14.22 13.49
C VAL A 39 6.85 -15.63 14.07
N ARG A 40 7.48 -16.64 13.47
CA ARG A 40 7.41 -18.03 13.97
C ARG A 40 8.04 -18.15 15.36
N LEU A 41 9.23 -17.60 15.56
CA LEU A 41 9.89 -17.58 16.87
C LEU A 41 9.04 -16.91 17.97
N LEU A 42 8.30 -15.86 17.61
CA LEU A 42 7.37 -15.21 18.53
C LEU A 42 6.23 -16.13 18.94
N LEU A 43 5.65 -16.85 17.98
CA LEU A 43 4.50 -17.71 18.21
C LEU A 43 4.87 -19.00 18.95
N ASP A 44 6.11 -19.48 18.82
CA ASP A 44 6.63 -20.55 19.67
C ASP A 44 6.67 -20.11 21.15
N ALA A 45 6.98 -18.83 21.42
CA ALA A 45 6.99 -18.27 22.77
C ALA A 45 5.57 -17.92 23.28
N VAL A 46 4.66 -17.48 22.39
CA VAL A 46 3.27 -17.11 22.74
C VAL A 46 2.29 -17.71 21.72
N PRO A 47 1.93 -19.00 21.86
CA PRO A 47 1.10 -19.71 20.87
C PRO A 47 -0.32 -19.14 20.70
N SER A 48 -0.83 -18.43 21.71
CA SER A 48 -2.15 -17.79 21.68
C SER A 48 -2.18 -16.42 21.00
N ALA A 49 -1.02 -15.88 20.61
CA ALA A 49 -0.96 -14.55 19.99
C ALA A 49 -1.56 -14.59 18.59
N VAL A 50 -2.40 -13.60 18.29
CA VAL A 50 -3.06 -13.46 16.98
C VAL A 50 -2.35 -12.38 16.18
N LEU A 51 -1.83 -12.73 15.00
CA LEU A 51 -1.24 -11.76 14.07
C LEU A 51 -2.31 -10.78 13.59
N CYS A 52 -1.99 -9.49 13.59
CA CYS A 52 -2.95 -8.45 13.20
C CYS A 52 -2.29 -7.35 12.34
N ARG A 53 -3.11 -6.44 11.79
CA ARG A 53 -2.67 -5.23 11.07
C ARG A 53 -1.56 -5.53 10.03
N ARG A 54 -0.37 -4.91 10.12
CA ARG A 54 0.69 -5.07 9.12
C ARG A 54 1.19 -6.51 9.03
N THR A 55 1.40 -7.16 10.17
CA THR A 55 1.87 -8.54 10.23
C THR A 55 0.84 -9.47 9.60
N ALA A 56 -0.44 -9.35 9.98
CA ALA A 56 -1.50 -10.13 9.33
C ALA A 56 -1.56 -9.89 7.82
N ALA A 57 -1.54 -8.62 7.38
CA ALA A 57 -1.58 -8.30 5.96
C ALA A 57 -0.39 -8.89 5.20
N HIS A 58 0.81 -8.88 5.78
CA HIS A 58 1.99 -9.53 5.20
C HIS A 58 1.82 -11.05 5.14
N THR A 59 1.30 -11.68 6.21
CA THR A 59 1.03 -13.13 6.26
C THR A 59 0.00 -13.56 5.22
N TRP A 60 -1.05 -12.76 5.00
CA TRP A 60 -1.99 -12.93 3.89
C TRP A 60 -1.34 -12.70 2.52
N GLY A 61 -0.14 -12.13 2.44
CA GLY A 61 0.54 -11.77 1.20
C GLY A 61 -0.03 -10.52 0.54
N LEU A 62 -0.67 -9.63 1.30
CA LEU A 62 -1.12 -8.32 0.81
C LEU A 62 0.10 -7.40 0.70
N ARG A 63 0.36 -6.91 -0.51
CA ARG A 63 1.51 -6.04 -0.80
C ARG A 63 1.07 -4.58 -0.75
N GLY A 64 1.93 -3.64 -0.40
CA GLY A 64 1.52 -2.22 -0.34
C GLY A 64 1.82 -1.54 0.99
N GLN A 65 2.47 -2.25 1.91
CA GLN A 65 3.17 -1.65 3.02
C GLN A 65 4.54 -1.19 2.54
N VAL A 66 4.95 0.02 2.90
CA VAL A 66 6.35 0.43 2.77
C VAL A 66 7.03 0.11 4.09
N MET A 67 7.56 -1.10 4.21
CA MET A 67 8.39 -1.44 5.36
C MET A 67 9.81 -0.93 5.12
N ARG A 68 10.23 0.07 5.89
CA ARG A 68 11.55 0.70 5.78
C ARG A 68 12.54 0.05 6.74
N GLY A 69 13.81 0.00 6.34
CA GLY A 69 14.89 -0.60 7.13
C GLY A 69 14.98 -2.12 6.95
N ALA A 70 15.96 -2.74 7.60
CA ALA A 70 16.17 -4.18 7.54
C ALA A 70 14.96 -4.95 8.06
N ALA A 71 14.65 -6.11 7.46
CA ALA A 71 13.52 -6.95 7.88
C ALA A 71 13.57 -7.35 9.36
N THR A 72 14.77 -7.35 9.96
CA THR A 72 15.01 -7.61 11.39
C THR A 72 14.49 -6.52 12.32
N SER A 73 14.28 -5.29 11.83
CA SER A 73 13.76 -4.17 12.62
C SER A 73 12.26 -3.93 12.46
N TRP A 74 11.61 -4.61 11.51
CA TRP A 74 10.17 -4.43 11.29
C TRP A 74 9.37 -4.90 12.52
N PRO A 75 8.40 -4.11 12.99
CA PRO A 75 7.60 -4.50 14.14
C PRO A 75 6.73 -5.71 13.82
N ILE A 76 6.55 -6.58 14.81
CA ILE A 76 5.60 -7.69 14.75
C ILE A 76 4.35 -7.27 15.52
N GLU A 77 3.25 -7.09 14.79
CA GLU A 77 1.98 -6.60 15.30
C GLU A 77 1.08 -7.77 15.69
N VAL A 78 0.93 -8.01 16.98
CA VAL A 78 0.10 -9.08 17.54
C VAL A 78 -0.97 -8.55 18.48
N ALA A 79 -2.10 -9.24 18.51
CA ALA A 79 -3.13 -9.09 19.52
C ALA A 79 -3.03 -10.25 20.51
N THR A 80 -2.80 -9.89 21.76
CA THR A 80 -2.67 -10.82 22.89
C THR A 80 -3.13 -10.08 24.16
N ASN A 81 -3.65 -10.83 25.13
CA ASN A 81 -4.06 -10.29 26.42
C ASN A 81 -2.90 -10.16 27.41
N THR A 82 -1.74 -10.73 27.09
CA THR A 82 -0.51 -10.64 27.88
C THR A 82 0.60 -10.02 27.03
N ASP A 83 1.32 -9.07 27.59
CA ASP A 83 2.53 -8.55 26.94
C ASP A 83 3.56 -9.68 26.83
N PRO A 84 3.98 -10.08 25.61
CA PRO A 84 4.97 -11.12 25.43
C PRO A 84 6.34 -10.71 25.98
N GLY A 85 6.61 -9.41 26.21
CA GLY A 85 7.91 -8.92 26.66
C GLY A 85 9.02 -9.10 25.62
N ILE A 86 8.65 -9.38 24.36
CA ILE A 86 9.58 -9.65 23.26
C ILE A 86 9.89 -8.34 22.54
N ALA A 87 11.18 -7.98 22.49
CA ALA A 87 11.66 -6.81 21.78
C ALA A 87 11.26 -6.85 20.29
N GLY A 88 10.77 -5.71 19.78
CA GLY A 88 10.30 -5.61 18.38
C GLY A 88 8.84 -6.03 18.17
N CYS A 89 8.09 -6.32 19.24
CA CYS A 89 6.65 -6.59 19.18
C CYS A 89 5.84 -5.33 19.47
N ALA A 90 4.89 -5.04 18.60
CA ALA A 90 3.90 -3.99 18.82
C ALA A 90 2.59 -4.66 19.24
N VAL A 91 2.38 -4.75 20.55
CA VAL A 91 1.20 -5.38 21.16
C VAL A 91 0.00 -4.45 21.01
N SER A 92 -1.08 -4.96 20.46
CA SER A 92 -2.38 -4.30 20.50
C SER A 92 -3.26 -5.00 21.55
N PRO A 93 -3.44 -4.40 22.74
CA PRO A 93 -4.34 -4.96 23.75
C PRO A 93 -5.77 -4.81 23.24
N SER A 94 -6.32 -5.89 22.69
CA SER A 94 -7.72 -5.93 22.30
C SER A 94 -8.23 -7.36 22.33
N VAL A 95 -9.29 -7.58 23.09
CA VAL A 95 -10.11 -8.79 22.97
C VAL A 95 -10.69 -8.79 21.56
N ARG A 96 -10.37 -9.82 20.77
CA ARG A 96 -10.90 -9.97 19.42
C ARG A 96 -12.02 -11.02 19.44
N PRO A 97 -13.17 -10.75 18.80
CA PRO A 97 -14.20 -11.77 18.63
C PRO A 97 -13.61 -13.02 17.97
N VAL A 98 -14.04 -14.21 18.39
CA VAL A 98 -13.57 -15.48 17.80
C VAL A 98 -13.78 -15.51 16.29
N GLY A 99 -14.90 -14.94 15.80
CA GLY A 99 -15.19 -14.84 14.36
C GLY A 99 -14.27 -13.91 13.56
N ASP A 100 -13.38 -13.16 14.21
CA ASP A 100 -12.38 -12.31 13.58
C ASP A 100 -11.00 -12.99 13.48
N ILE A 101 -10.89 -14.24 13.93
CA ILE A 101 -9.64 -15.01 14.01
C ILE A 101 -9.76 -16.25 13.12
N THR A 102 -8.69 -16.58 12.40
CA THR A 102 -8.59 -17.79 11.58
C THR A 102 -7.16 -18.33 11.58
N LEU A 103 -6.99 -19.59 11.18
CA LEU A 103 -5.69 -20.20 10.98
C LEU A 103 -5.26 -20.00 9.51
N HIS A 104 -4.09 -19.40 9.28
CA HIS A 104 -3.51 -19.25 7.96
C HIS A 104 -2.00 -19.49 7.99
N ARG A 105 -1.52 -20.43 7.18
CA ARG A 105 -0.08 -20.80 7.09
C ARG A 105 0.53 -21.05 8.48
N GLU A 106 -0.15 -21.87 9.28
CA GLU A 106 0.27 -22.24 10.66
C GLU A 106 0.10 -21.13 11.71
N PHE A 107 -0.39 -19.94 11.34
CA PHE A 107 -0.52 -18.81 12.26
C PHE A 107 -1.98 -18.48 12.59
N LEU A 108 -2.26 -18.20 13.87
CA LEU A 108 -3.49 -17.50 14.25
C LEU A 108 -3.40 -16.06 13.74
N VAL A 109 -4.32 -15.68 12.87
CA VAL A 109 -4.32 -14.37 12.20
C VAL A 109 -5.72 -13.79 12.19
N THR A 110 -5.84 -12.48 12.14
CA THR A 110 -7.15 -11.87 11.85
C THR A 110 -7.67 -12.30 10.48
N THR A 111 -8.99 -12.52 10.34
CA THR A 111 -9.62 -12.80 9.04
C THR A 111 -9.27 -11.74 8.00
N LEU A 112 -9.33 -12.08 6.71
CA LEU A 112 -8.86 -11.18 5.65
C LEU A 112 -9.59 -9.82 5.65
N ASP A 113 -10.91 -9.85 5.82
CA ASP A 113 -11.74 -8.65 5.93
C ASP A 113 -11.41 -7.84 7.19
N ARG A 114 -11.23 -8.51 8.34
CA ARG A 114 -10.81 -7.85 9.57
C ARG A 114 -9.45 -7.19 9.43
N THR A 115 -8.49 -7.92 8.86
CA THR A 115 -7.14 -7.43 8.58
C THR A 115 -7.19 -6.15 7.75
N ALA A 116 -7.98 -6.17 6.66
CA ALA A 116 -8.12 -5.02 5.78
C ALA A 116 -8.73 -3.80 6.50
N LEU A 117 -9.75 -3.99 7.34
CA LEU A 117 -10.35 -2.91 8.14
C LEU A 117 -9.38 -2.34 9.18
N ASP A 118 -8.63 -3.20 9.87
CA ASP A 118 -7.61 -2.75 10.83
C ASP A 118 -6.49 -1.98 10.14
N CYS A 119 -6.09 -2.43 8.95
CA CYS A 119 -5.15 -1.71 8.12
C CYS A 119 -5.69 -0.34 7.71
N ALA A 120 -6.95 -0.26 7.28
CA ALA A 120 -7.60 1.00 6.94
C ALA A 120 -7.68 1.98 8.11
N ARG A 121 -7.82 1.45 9.32
CA ARG A 121 -7.93 2.23 10.56
C ARG A 121 -6.62 2.87 11.00
N TRP A 122 -5.48 2.21 10.76
CA TRP A 122 -4.21 2.60 11.39
C TRP A 122 -3.02 2.81 10.45
N LEU A 123 -3.09 2.34 9.20
CA LEU A 123 -2.00 2.50 8.25
C LEU A 123 -2.09 3.82 7.49
N PRO A 124 -0.97 4.32 6.94
CA PRO A 124 -0.98 5.45 6.01
C PRO A 124 -2.00 5.24 4.89
N ARG A 125 -2.62 6.35 4.43
CA ARG A 125 -3.78 6.36 3.52
C ARG A 125 -3.56 5.50 2.27
N LEU A 126 -2.42 5.65 1.62
CA LEU A 126 -2.07 4.91 0.39
C LEU A 126 -1.97 3.39 0.64
N GLU A 127 -1.30 2.99 1.73
CA GLU A 127 -1.15 1.56 2.10
C GLU A 127 -2.51 0.94 2.45
N ALA A 128 -3.32 1.67 3.22
CA ALA A 128 -4.66 1.28 3.61
C ALA A 128 -5.55 0.96 2.40
N VAL A 129 -5.63 1.85 1.42
CA VAL A 129 -6.45 1.65 0.22
C VAL A 129 -5.90 0.49 -0.62
N ALA A 130 -4.58 0.38 -0.80
CA ALA A 130 -3.99 -0.73 -1.53
C ALA A 130 -4.31 -2.10 -0.90
N ILE A 131 -4.32 -2.19 0.44
CA ILE A 131 -4.69 -3.40 1.18
C ILE A 131 -6.18 -3.71 1.00
N LEU A 132 -7.05 -2.70 1.07
CA LEU A 132 -8.48 -2.87 0.83
C LEU A 132 -8.77 -3.37 -0.59
N ASP A 133 -8.16 -2.76 -1.62
CA ASP A 133 -8.32 -3.16 -3.03
C ASP A 133 -7.94 -4.64 -3.23
N GLN A 134 -6.83 -5.07 -2.64
CA GLN A 134 -6.40 -6.47 -2.71
C GLN A 134 -7.32 -7.42 -1.96
N ALA A 135 -7.84 -7.03 -0.80
CA ALA A 135 -8.80 -7.84 -0.06
C ALA A 135 -10.08 -8.05 -0.89
N LEU A 136 -10.60 -6.99 -1.51
CA LEU A 136 -11.75 -7.05 -2.41
C LEU A 136 -11.45 -7.93 -3.65
N ARG A 137 -10.28 -7.75 -4.27
CA ARG A 137 -9.84 -8.57 -5.42
C ARG A 137 -9.70 -10.05 -5.09
N ARG A 138 -9.44 -10.38 -3.82
CA ARG A 138 -9.36 -11.77 -3.31
C ARG A 138 -10.69 -12.34 -2.82
N GLY A 139 -11.81 -11.66 -3.11
CA GLY A 139 -13.16 -12.17 -2.86
C GLY A 139 -13.80 -11.69 -1.56
N VAL A 140 -13.21 -10.74 -0.82
CA VAL A 140 -13.94 -10.07 0.26
C VAL A 140 -15.08 -9.27 -0.35
N HIS A 141 -16.32 -9.58 0.03
CA HIS A 141 -17.48 -8.90 -0.53
C HIS A 141 -17.54 -7.43 -0.08
N PRO A 142 -17.69 -6.46 -1.00
CA PRO A 142 -17.73 -5.03 -0.65
C PRO A 142 -18.78 -4.69 0.41
N ASP A 143 -19.99 -5.25 0.29
CA ASP A 143 -21.07 -4.94 1.23
C ASP A 143 -20.86 -5.54 2.61
N ALA A 144 -20.21 -6.71 2.71
CA ALA A 144 -19.83 -7.28 4.00
C ALA A 144 -18.81 -6.36 4.69
N LEU A 145 -17.83 -5.86 3.93
CA LEU A 145 -16.82 -4.94 4.42
C LEU A 145 -17.44 -3.61 4.89
N ARG A 146 -18.39 -3.05 4.12
CA ARG A 146 -19.14 -1.83 4.51
C ARG A 146 -20.00 -2.03 5.75
N ARG A 147 -20.72 -3.16 5.86
CA ARG A 147 -21.51 -3.50 7.05
C ARG A 147 -20.61 -3.56 8.28
N ARG A 148 -19.50 -4.30 8.21
CA ARG A 148 -18.52 -4.37 9.31
C ARG A 148 -17.92 -2.99 9.65
N ALA A 149 -17.61 -2.17 8.65
CA ALA A 149 -17.11 -0.81 8.85
C ALA A 149 -18.14 0.09 9.57
N SER A 150 -19.44 -0.10 9.32
CA SER A 150 -20.50 0.66 9.98
C SER A 150 -20.55 0.40 11.49
N LEU A 151 -20.30 -0.84 11.92
CA LEU A 151 -20.29 -1.26 13.32
C LEU A 151 -19.15 -0.61 14.13
N ILE A 152 -18.06 -0.21 13.46
CA ILE A 152 -16.90 0.42 14.10
C ILE A 152 -16.86 1.95 13.92
N TYR A 153 -17.86 2.56 13.27
CA TYR A 153 -17.82 3.97 12.91
C TYR A 153 -17.65 4.91 14.12
N GLY A 154 -18.30 4.62 15.24
CA GLY A 154 -18.20 5.37 16.49
C GLY A 154 -16.95 5.08 17.32
N ALA A 155 -16.15 4.07 16.93
CA ALA A 155 -14.91 3.74 17.62
C ALA A 155 -13.71 4.53 17.03
N PRO A 156 -12.60 4.68 17.77
CA PRO A 156 -11.44 5.47 17.32
C PRO A 156 -10.95 5.06 15.92
N GLY A 157 -11.01 5.90 14.90
CA GLY A 157 -10.59 5.54 13.53
C GLY A 157 -11.67 4.91 12.64
N GLY A 158 -12.91 4.75 13.12
CA GLY A 158 -14.05 4.29 12.32
C GLY A 158 -14.39 5.22 11.15
N ARG A 159 -14.31 6.54 11.36
CA ARG A 159 -14.48 7.54 10.29
C ARG A 159 -13.46 7.34 9.15
N ARG A 160 -12.20 7.13 9.51
CA ARG A 160 -11.10 6.89 8.57
C ARG A 160 -11.38 5.68 7.68
N VAL A 161 -11.88 4.58 8.26
CA VAL A 161 -12.23 3.37 7.49
C VAL A 161 -13.25 3.68 6.41
N ARG A 162 -14.32 4.44 6.73
CA ARG A 162 -15.34 4.85 5.75
C ARG A 162 -14.74 5.69 4.63
N GLU A 163 -13.87 6.64 4.97
CA GLU A 163 -13.16 7.47 3.99
C GLU A 163 -12.27 6.63 3.06
N MET A 164 -11.54 5.63 3.59
CA MET A 164 -10.72 4.74 2.75
C MET A 164 -11.57 3.87 1.83
N LEU A 165 -12.71 3.35 2.31
CA LEU A 165 -13.63 2.52 1.52
C LEU A 165 -14.26 3.29 0.34
N ALA A 166 -14.41 4.60 0.44
CA ALA A 166 -14.89 5.43 -0.68
C ALA A 166 -13.86 5.52 -1.82
N LEU A 167 -12.60 5.21 -1.52
CA LEU A 167 -11.48 5.23 -2.44
C LEU A 167 -11.11 3.83 -2.91
N THR A 168 -11.88 2.78 -2.69
CA THR A 168 -11.48 1.44 -3.17
C THR A 168 -11.90 1.20 -4.62
N ASP A 169 -11.08 0.49 -5.37
CA ASP A 169 -11.40 -0.11 -6.67
C ASP A 169 -10.68 -1.48 -6.78
N PRO A 170 -11.41 -2.61 -6.75
CA PRO A 170 -10.81 -3.95 -6.80
C PRO A 170 -10.09 -4.24 -8.12
N ARG A 171 -10.30 -3.43 -9.16
CA ARG A 171 -9.65 -3.61 -10.46
C ARG A 171 -8.16 -3.27 -10.42
N ALA A 172 -7.71 -2.40 -9.51
CA ALA A 172 -6.29 -2.08 -9.38
C ALA A 172 -5.46 -3.37 -9.30
N GLY A 173 -4.50 -3.56 -10.20
CA GLY A 173 -3.68 -4.76 -10.36
C GLY A 173 -2.51 -4.82 -9.38
N SER A 174 -2.03 -3.66 -8.93
CA SER A 174 -0.91 -3.54 -8.00
C SER A 174 -1.14 -2.45 -6.94
N PRO A 175 -0.41 -2.50 -5.80
CA PRO A 175 -0.52 -1.47 -4.77
C PRO A 175 -0.18 -0.06 -5.29
N ARG A 176 0.77 0.03 -6.23
CA ARG A 176 1.21 1.31 -6.80
C ARG A 176 0.11 1.95 -7.63
N GLU A 177 -0.66 1.16 -8.39
CA GLU A 177 -1.83 1.66 -9.10
C GLU A 177 -2.91 2.21 -8.15
N SER A 178 -3.18 1.51 -7.03
CA SER A 178 -4.06 2.03 -5.98
C SER A 178 -3.56 3.38 -5.44
N TRP A 179 -2.24 3.53 -5.27
CA TRP A 179 -1.66 4.79 -4.79
C TRP A 179 -1.81 5.93 -5.78
N VAL A 180 -1.49 5.70 -7.06
CA VAL A 180 -1.67 6.70 -8.13
C VAL A 180 -3.13 7.15 -8.17
N ARG A 181 -4.07 6.20 -8.08
CA ARG A 181 -5.50 6.50 -8.06
C ARG A 181 -5.91 7.36 -6.88
N VAL A 182 -5.43 7.04 -5.67
CA VAL A 182 -5.71 7.85 -4.48
C VAL A 182 -5.12 9.26 -4.61
N ILE A 183 -3.89 9.39 -5.12
CA ILE A 183 -3.22 10.68 -5.34
C ILE A 183 -4.05 11.56 -6.29
N VAL A 184 -4.50 10.99 -7.41
CA VAL A 184 -5.35 11.66 -8.40
C VAL A 184 -6.68 12.11 -7.80
N LEU A 185 -7.33 11.25 -7.00
CA LEU A 185 -8.59 11.57 -6.33
C LEU A 185 -8.42 12.65 -5.25
N ASP A 186 -7.33 12.59 -4.49
CA ASP A 186 -7.00 13.60 -3.46
C ASP A 186 -6.71 14.98 -4.10
N ALA A 187 -6.16 14.98 -5.31
CA ALA A 187 -5.97 16.17 -6.13
C ALA A 187 -7.26 16.69 -6.79
N ARG A 188 -8.41 16.01 -6.59
CA ARG A 188 -9.73 16.37 -7.13
C ARG A 188 -9.81 16.38 -8.65
N LEU A 189 -8.94 15.61 -9.31
CA LEU A 189 -9.06 15.38 -10.74
C LEU A 189 -10.30 14.52 -11.02
N PRO A 190 -10.80 14.49 -12.27
CA PRO A 190 -11.89 13.60 -12.66
C PRO A 190 -11.54 12.15 -12.28
N ARG A 191 -12.53 11.36 -11.88
CA ARG A 191 -12.28 9.98 -11.44
C ARG A 191 -11.86 9.13 -12.65
N PRO A 192 -10.67 8.50 -12.64
CA PRO A 192 -10.26 7.63 -13.72
C PRO A 192 -10.91 6.24 -13.59
N THR A 193 -11.00 5.55 -14.72
CA THR A 193 -11.31 4.11 -14.78
C THR A 193 -10.04 3.29 -14.61
N SER A 194 -10.02 2.38 -13.63
CA SER A 194 -8.89 1.47 -13.43
C SER A 194 -8.90 0.29 -14.40
N GLN A 195 -7.71 -0.10 -14.87
CA GLN A 195 -7.49 -1.27 -15.74
C GLN A 195 -8.35 -1.24 -17.01
N PHE A 196 -8.47 -0.05 -17.62
CA PHE A 196 -9.25 0.16 -18.84
C PHE A 196 -8.62 -0.56 -20.03
N THR A 197 -9.43 -1.30 -20.80
CA THR A 197 -8.95 -2.14 -21.91
C THR A 197 -9.29 -1.52 -23.26
N ILE A 198 -8.29 -1.47 -24.14
CA ILE A 198 -8.41 -0.95 -25.51
C ILE A 198 -8.05 -2.06 -26.50
N PRO A 199 -8.92 -2.39 -27.46
CA PRO A 199 -8.57 -3.30 -28.53
C PRO A 199 -7.47 -2.68 -29.41
N LEU A 200 -6.47 -3.49 -29.75
CA LEU A 200 -5.35 -3.13 -30.63
C LEU A 200 -5.38 -3.96 -31.92
N SER A 201 -4.47 -3.67 -32.85
CA SER A 201 -4.34 -4.43 -34.11
C SER A 201 -4.04 -5.92 -33.86
N GLY A 202 -4.55 -6.77 -34.75
CA GLY A 202 -4.29 -8.22 -34.72
C GLY A 202 -4.86 -8.95 -33.50
N GLY A 203 -5.99 -8.48 -32.94
CA GLY A 203 -6.66 -9.11 -31.81
C GLY A 203 -5.98 -8.90 -30.44
N ARG A 204 -4.96 -8.05 -30.38
CA ARG A 204 -4.29 -7.66 -29.13
C ARG A 204 -5.19 -6.73 -28.30
N THR A 205 -4.86 -6.57 -27.02
CA THR A 205 -5.52 -5.61 -26.12
C THR A 205 -4.47 -4.90 -25.27
N ALA A 206 -4.53 -3.56 -25.23
CA ALA A 206 -3.80 -2.78 -24.25
C ALA A 206 -4.66 -2.61 -23.00
N ARG A 207 -4.03 -2.71 -21.84
CA ARG A 207 -4.67 -2.39 -20.56
C ARG A 207 -3.95 -1.20 -19.94
N LEU A 208 -4.69 -0.12 -19.71
CA LEU A 208 -4.20 1.11 -19.10
C LEU A 208 -4.50 1.08 -17.60
N ASP A 209 -3.53 1.42 -16.76
CA ASP A 209 -3.70 1.31 -15.30
C ASP A 209 -4.79 2.25 -14.78
N LEU A 210 -4.76 3.51 -15.23
CA LEU A 210 -5.78 4.51 -15.00
C LEU A 210 -6.06 5.24 -16.32
N ALA A 211 -7.32 5.35 -16.69
CA ALA A 211 -7.74 6.02 -17.92
C ALA A 211 -8.85 7.05 -17.65
N TRP A 212 -8.76 8.17 -18.36
CA TRP A 212 -9.86 9.11 -18.55
C TRP A 212 -10.34 8.99 -19.98
N GLU A 213 -11.36 8.17 -20.17
CA GLU A 213 -11.83 7.69 -21.47
C GLU A 213 -12.27 8.83 -22.39
N ASP A 214 -13.08 9.74 -21.85
CA ASP A 214 -13.62 10.90 -22.58
C ASP A 214 -12.52 11.84 -23.12
N PHE A 215 -11.36 11.88 -22.44
CA PHE A 215 -10.24 12.73 -22.80
C PHE A 215 -9.12 11.96 -23.51
N LYS A 216 -9.21 10.62 -23.61
CA LYS A 216 -8.13 9.73 -24.07
C LYS A 216 -6.78 10.01 -23.37
N VAL A 217 -6.83 10.26 -22.06
CA VAL A 217 -5.64 10.41 -21.21
C VAL A 217 -5.48 9.15 -20.37
N ALA A 218 -4.24 8.72 -20.15
CA ALA A 218 -3.94 7.57 -19.31
C ALA A 218 -2.75 7.86 -18.39
N ALA A 219 -2.71 7.22 -17.23
CA ALA A 219 -1.51 7.14 -16.39
C ALA A 219 -1.11 5.68 -16.21
N GLU A 220 0.16 5.34 -16.49
CA GLU A 220 0.67 3.97 -16.39
C GLU A 220 1.85 3.88 -15.44
N TYR A 221 1.77 2.98 -14.47
CA TYR A 221 2.89 2.73 -13.56
C TYR A 221 3.96 1.91 -14.26
N ASP A 222 5.14 2.51 -14.44
CA ASP A 222 6.30 1.86 -15.04
C ASP A 222 6.96 0.93 -14.01
N GLY A 223 6.43 -0.29 -13.93
CA GLY A 223 7.08 -1.38 -13.24
C GLY A 223 8.26 -1.90 -14.04
N HIS A 224 9.44 -1.26 -13.91
CA HIS A 224 10.73 -1.59 -14.53
C HIS A 224 11.21 -3.07 -14.42
N THR A 225 10.43 -3.98 -13.86
CA THR A 225 10.81 -5.37 -13.57
C THR A 225 10.41 -6.39 -14.63
N ARG A 226 9.80 -5.99 -15.77
CA ARG A 226 9.33 -6.97 -16.79
C ARG A 226 9.90 -6.85 -18.21
N HIS A 227 10.87 -5.97 -18.49
CA HIS A 227 11.31 -5.70 -19.87
C HIS A 227 12.82 -5.91 -20.07
N THR A 228 13.30 -7.12 -19.75
CA THR A 228 14.72 -7.46 -19.86
C THR A 228 15.11 -8.01 -21.24
N SER A 229 14.16 -8.46 -22.07
CA SER A 229 14.44 -8.92 -23.44
C SER A 229 14.16 -7.86 -24.50
N ASP A 230 14.89 -7.89 -25.61
CA ASP A 230 14.66 -6.99 -26.76
C ASP A 230 13.28 -7.18 -27.38
N ARG A 231 12.75 -8.41 -27.31
CA ARG A 231 11.39 -8.73 -27.77
C ARG A 231 10.32 -8.00 -26.95
N ASP A 232 10.48 -7.94 -25.63
CA ASP A 232 9.54 -7.25 -24.74
C ASP A 232 9.57 -5.74 -24.99
N ARG A 233 10.75 -5.17 -25.22
CA ARG A 233 10.92 -3.75 -25.57
C ARG A 233 10.22 -3.41 -26.88
N PHE A 234 10.44 -4.21 -27.93
CA PHE A 234 9.78 -4.00 -29.22
C PHE A 234 8.25 -4.12 -29.11
N ALA A 235 7.74 -5.08 -28.35
CA ALA A 235 6.31 -5.24 -28.12
C ALA A 235 5.70 -4.03 -27.39
N ASP A 236 6.41 -3.49 -26.40
CA ASP A 236 6.03 -2.29 -25.65
C ASP A 236 6.06 -1.03 -26.51
N GLU A 237 7.10 -0.84 -27.31
CA GLU A 237 7.21 0.28 -28.25
C GLU A 237 6.06 0.25 -29.27
N ARG A 238 5.80 -0.92 -29.86
CA ARG A 238 4.65 -1.11 -30.76
C ARG A 238 3.32 -0.80 -30.05
N ARG A 239 3.12 -1.26 -28.82
CA ARG A 239 1.92 -0.96 -28.01
C ARG A 239 1.77 0.55 -27.81
N ARG A 240 2.85 1.25 -27.43
CA ARG A 240 2.86 2.71 -27.22
C ARG A 240 2.62 3.48 -28.51
N TYR A 241 3.08 2.97 -29.65
CA TYR A 241 2.80 3.56 -30.96
C TYR A 241 1.31 3.41 -31.31
N GLU A 242 0.73 2.21 -31.20
CA GLU A 242 -0.69 1.98 -31.50
C GLU A 242 -1.63 2.80 -30.60
N LEU A 243 -1.31 2.95 -29.30
CA LEU A 243 -2.07 3.81 -28.41
C LEU A 243 -2.05 5.28 -28.87
N ARG A 244 -0.89 5.76 -29.34
CA ARG A 244 -0.76 7.13 -29.88
C ARG A 244 -1.57 7.32 -31.16
N GLU A 245 -1.55 6.36 -32.07
CA GLU A 245 -2.39 6.37 -33.29
C GLU A 245 -3.89 6.41 -32.95
N LEU A 246 -4.30 5.73 -31.89
CA LEU A 246 -5.68 5.78 -31.37
C LEU A 246 -6.01 7.11 -30.63
N GLY A 247 -5.05 8.02 -30.55
CA GLY A 247 -5.19 9.35 -29.94
C GLY A 247 -5.06 9.33 -28.42
N TRP A 248 -4.43 8.32 -27.82
CA TRP A 248 -4.18 8.27 -26.39
C TRP A 248 -2.90 9.02 -26.00
N HIS A 249 -3.01 9.86 -24.97
CA HIS A 249 -1.87 10.46 -24.29
C HIS A 249 -1.59 9.68 -23.00
N VAL A 250 -0.47 8.96 -22.95
CA VAL A 250 -0.09 8.14 -21.79
C VAL A 250 1.00 8.84 -20.98
N VAL A 251 0.67 9.22 -19.75
CA VAL A 251 1.59 9.81 -18.77
C VAL A 251 2.26 8.68 -17.97
N PRO A 252 3.58 8.48 -18.09
CA PRO A 252 4.28 7.44 -17.35
C PRO A 252 4.45 7.82 -15.86
N VAL A 253 4.22 6.87 -14.97
CA VAL A 253 4.47 6.99 -13.52
C VAL A 253 5.67 6.13 -13.15
N ARG A 254 6.84 6.76 -13.07
CA ARG A 254 8.08 6.08 -12.68
C ARG A 254 8.09 5.72 -11.19
N ALA A 255 8.91 4.74 -10.82
CA ALA A 255 8.95 4.19 -9.46
C ALA A 255 9.32 5.21 -8.37
N ASP A 256 10.13 6.23 -8.73
CA ASP A 256 10.59 7.34 -7.90
C ASP A 256 9.57 8.47 -7.77
N VAL A 257 8.53 8.50 -8.62
CA VAL A 257 7.53 9.59 -8.61
C VAL A 257 6.82 9.69 -7.27
N ILE A 258 6.53 8.56 -6.62
CA ILE A 258 5.80 8.55 -5.34
C ILE A 258 6.78 8.29 -4.18
N PRO A 259 6.98 9.23 -3.24
CA PRO A 259 6.33 10.55 -3.12
C PRO A 259 7.08 11.72 -3.78
N ALA A 260 8.31 11.52 -4.27
CA ALA A 260 9.27 12.61 -4.53
C ALA A 260 8.87 13.60 -5.64
N HIS A 261 8.10 13.16 -6.63
CA HIS A 261 7.71 13.94 -7.80
C HIS A 261 6.19 13.95 -8.03
N THR A 262 5.42 13.84 -6.95
CA THR A 262 3.96 13.75 -7.01
C THR A 262 3.34 15.01 -7.63
N ALA A 263 3.92 16.18 -7.38
CA ALA A 263 3.40 17.46 -7.87
C ALA A 263 3.60 17.61 -9.39
N GLU A 264 4.76 17.21 -9.90
CA GLU A 264 5.09 17.21 -11.33
C GLU A 264 4.16 16.25 -12.08
N PHE A 265 4.01 15.03 -11.57
CA PHE A 265 3.09 14.04 -12.13
C PHE A 265 1.64 14.54 -12.23
N LEU A 266 1.11 15.16 -11.16
CA LEU A 266 -0.23 15.75 -11.19
C LEU A 266 -0.32 16.92 -12.17
N THR A 267 0.74 17.70 -12.32
CA THR A 267 0.80 18.80 -13.30
C THR A 267 0.70 18.24 -14.73
N ASP A 268 1.41 17.16 -15.02
CA ASP A 268 1.39 16.52 -16.34
C ASP A 268 0.00 15.99 -16.67
N ILE A 269 -0.68 15.33 -15.72
CA ILE A 269 -2.06 14.88 -15.92
C ILE A 269 -3.00 16.07 -16.16
N VAL A 270 -2.91 17.12 -15.34
CA VAL A 270 -3.78 18.30 -15.48
C VAL A 270 -3.62 18.91 -16.86
N ASN A 271 -2.38 19.13 -17.31
CA ASN A 271 -2.11 19.68 -18.64
C ASN A 271 -2.69 18.78 -19.74
N ALA A 272 -2.44 17.47 -19.66
CA ALA A 272 -2.97 16.51 -20.64
C ALA A 272 -4.50 16.49 -20.68
N LEU A 273 -5.18 16.62 -19.54
CA LEU A 273 -6.64 16.68 -19.47
C LEU A 273 -7.17 17.99 -20.08
N LEU A 274 -6.56 19.14 -19.75
CA LEU A 274 -6.96 20.45 -20.28
C LEU A 274 -6.80 20.51 -21.80
N GLU A 275 -5.65 20.07 -22.31
CA GLU A 275 -5.37 20.02 -23.76
C GLU A 275 -6.36 19.13 -24.53
N ARG A 276 -7.00 18.18 -23.83
CA ARG A 276 -7.93 17.21 -24.43
C ARG A 276 -9.39 17.46 -24.08
N GLY A 277 -9.72 18.69 -23.66
CA GLY A 277 -11.09 19.16 -23.56
C GLY A 277 -11.75 18.96 -22.20
N TRP A 278 -10.97 18.70 -21.14
CA TRP A 278 -11.47 18.87 -19.78
C TRP A 278 -11.48 20.36 -19.42
N HIS A 279 -12.66 20.88 -19.07
CA HIS A 279 -12.86 22.27 -18.73
C HIS A 279 -13.37 22.40 -17.28
N PRO A 280 -12.50 22.35 -16.27
CA PRO A 280 -12.91 22.57 -14.88
C PRO A 280 -13.32 24.03 -14.67
N SER A 281 -14.22 24.26 -13.72
CA SER A 281 -14.54 25.60 -13.25
C SER A 281 -13.30 26.29 -12.64
N GLN A 282 -13.32 27.62 -12.59
CA GLN A 282 -12.24 28.40 -11.96
C GLN A 282 -12.02 28.01 -10.48
N GLU A 283 -13.10 27.67 -9.77
CA GLU A 283 -13.03 27.25 -8.38
C GLU A 283 -12.37 25.87 -8.23
N GLU A 284 -12.73 24.91 -9.09
CA GLU A 284 -12.07 23.60 -9.13
C GLU A 284 -10.58 23.72 -9.46
N MET A 285 -10.25 24.47 -10.51
CA MET A 285 -8.87 24.71 -10.91
C MET A 285 -8.05 25.33 -9.77
N THR A 286 -8.60 26.32 -9.08
CA THR A 286 -7.95 26.95 -7.92
C THR A 286 -7.64 25.93 -6.82
N ARG A 287 -8.59 25.04 -6.49
CA ARG A 287 -8.38 23.99 -5.48
C ARG A 287 -7.33 22.97 -5.92
N ILE A 288 -7.33 22.55 -7.18
CA ILE A 288 -6.35 21.61 -7.75
C ILE A 288 -4.94 22.21 -7.67
N LEU A 289 -4.75 23.44 -8.17
CA LEU A 289 -3.45 24.11 -8.15
C LEU A 289 -2.97 24.39 -6.73
N ALA A 290 -3.87 24.74 -5.82
CA ALA A 290 -3.55 24.89 -4.41
C ALA A 290 -3.02 23.56 -3.82
N HIS A 291 -3.69 22.44 -4.11
CA HIS A 291 -3.25 21.11 -3.68
C HIS A 291 -1.85 20.77 -4.23
N ILE A 292 -1.62 20.92 -5.54
CA ILE A 292 -0.31 20.67 -6.18
C ILE A 292 0.80 21.52 -5.53
N ARG A 293 0.52 22.80 -5.23
CA ARG A 293 1.48 23.67 -4.52
C ARG A 293 1.82 23.17 -3.13
N THR A 294 0.86 22.58 -2.39
CA THR A 294 1.16 22.00 -1.06
C THR A 294 2.12 20.81 -1.14
N LEU A 295 2.05 20.02 -2.21
CA LEU A 295 2.93 18.88 -2.43
C LEU A 295 4.37 19.28 -2.78
N ARG A 296 4.58 20.47 -3.36
CA ARG A 296 5.92 21.02 -3.66
C ARG A 296 6.64 21.58 -2.43
N ARG A 297 5.91 21.85 -1.34
CA ARG A 297 6.55 22.39 -0.13
C ARG A 297 7.43 21.28 0.47
N PRO A 298 8.73 21.54 0.71
CA PRO A 298 9.56 20.57 1.40
C PRO A 298 8.89 20.27 2.75
N PHE A 299 8.84 18.99 3.12
CA PHE A 299 8.47 18.58 4.48
C PHE A 299 9.47 19.26 5.44
N LEU A 300 9.12 20.43 5.95
CA LEU A 300 9.81 21.02 7.09
C LEU A 300 9.60 20.02 8.23
N ARG A 301 10.65 19.25 8.52
CA ARG A 301 10.67 18.32 9.66
C ARG A 301 10.41 19.15 10.91
N ARG A 302 9.24 18.96 11.53
CA ARG A 302 9.02 19.26 12.95
C ARG A 302 9.32 18.00 13.75
#